data_AF-A0AAU6HCD4-F1
#
_entry.id   AF-A0AAU6HCD4-F1
#
_cell.length_a   1.000
_cell.length_b   1.000
_cell.length_c   1.000
_cell.angle_alpha   90.00
_cell.angle_beta   90.00
_cell.angle_gamma   90.00
#
_symmetry.space_group_name_H-M   'P 1'
#
loop_
_entity.id
_entity.type
_entity.pdbx_description
1 polymer ?
#
loop_
_entity_poly.entity_id
_entity_poly.type
_entity_poly.pdbx_seq_one_letter_code
_entity_poly.pdbx_strand_id
1 'polypeptide(L)'
;MIQILPIGTRVWVAQGEQRKWGRGRPHVVGEGVVTGHLPCHDCWQRHVAGGGHVSAAGYRAAADACEEPAGYVTSVKGLPLIVAPGDDAVLAVPITSDERSAA
;
A
#
# COMPACT_ATOMS: atom_id res chain seq x y z
N MET A 1 11.07 -10.14 2.08
CA MET A 1 10.41 -10.04 0.76
C MET A 1 8.94 -9.77 1.02
N ILE A 2 8.43 -8.58 0.70
CA ILE A 2 6.99 -8.28 0.83
C ILE A 2 6.28 -8.91 -0.37
N GLN A 3 5.27 -9.73 -0.11
CA GLN A 3 4.37 -10.25 -1.14
C GLN A 3 3.46 -9.11 -1.61
N ILE A 4 3.38 -8.88 -2.92
CA ILE A 4 2.37 -7.98 -3.49
C ILE A 4 1.01 -8.68 -3.38
N LEU A 5 0.10 -8.11 -2.60
CA LEU A 5 -1.19 -8.71 -2.31
C LEU A 5 -2.25 -8.24 -3.32
N PRO A 6 -3.19 -9.11 -3.72
CA PRO A 6 -4.33 -8.71 -4.54
C PRO A 6 -5.21 -7.66 -3.87
N ILE A 7 -5.86 -6.80 -4.66
CA ILE A 7 -6.89 -5.88 -4.17
C ILE A 7 -8.03 -6.69 -3.52
N GLY A 8 -8.52 -6.21 -2.38
CA GLY A 8 -9.53 -6.92 -1.58
C GLY A 8 -8.94 -7.86 -0.52
N THR A 9 -7.63 -8.12 -0.54
CA THR A 9 -6.98 -8.94 0.50
C THR A 9 -7.08 -8.25 1.86
N ARG A 10 -7.55 -8.98 2.88
CA ARG A 10 -7.52 -8.54 4.28
C ARG A 10 -6.11 -8.66 4.83
N VAL A 11 -5.67 -7.62 5.51
CA VAL A 11 -4.32 -7.53 6.09
C VAL A 11 -4.38 -6.99 7.50
N TRP A 12 -3.54 -7.49 8.39
CA TRP A 12 -3.21 -6.80 9.62
C TRP A 12 -1.93 -6.00 9.42
N VAL A 13 -1.95 -4.73 9.82
CA VAL A 13 -0.84 -3.80 9.60
C VAL A 13 -0.43 -3.18 10.93
N ALA A 14 0.88 -3.07 11.12
CA ALA A 14 1.48 -2.23 12.15
C ALA A 14 2.53 -1.31 11.51
N GLN A 15 2.33 0.00 11.69
CA GLN A 15 3.26 1.04 11.29
C GLN A 15 3.89 1.68 12.53
N GLY A 16 5.21 1.54 12.66
CA GLY A 16 6.00 2.23 13.66
C GLY A 16 6.00 3.75 13.45
N GLU A 17 6.27 4.50 14.51
CA GLU A 17 6.33 5.95 14.46
C GLU A 17 7.51 6.41 13.57
N GLN A 18 7.23 6.94 12.37
CA GLN A 18 8.26 7.57 11.54
C GLN A 18 8.46 9.03 11.99
N ARG A 19 9.48 9.28 12.81
CA ARG A 19 9.88 10.63 13.27
C ARG A 19 10.77 11.41 12.29
N LYS A 20 10.87 10.99 11.02
CA LYS A 20 11.61 11.79 10.04
C LYS A 20 10.76 13.00 9.64
N TRP A 21 11.16 14.18 10.12
CA TRP A 21 10.71 15.53 9.72
C TRP A 21 9.54 16.16 10.51
N GLY A 22 9.43 15.91 11.81
CA GLY A 22 8.64 16.78 12.72
C GLY A 22 7.11 16.75 12.57
N ARG A 23 6.58 16.06 11.55
CA ARG A 23 5.17 15.64 11.42
C ARG A 23 5.15 14.12 11.33
N GLY A 24 5.32 13.46 12.48
CA GLY A 24 5.28 12.01 12.53
C GLY A 24 3.97 11.48 11.98
N ARG A 25 4.04 10.48 11.08
CA ARG A 25 2.84 9.73 10.69
C ARG A 25 2.26 9.11 11.97
N PRO A 26 0.93 9.19 12.20
CA PRO A 26 0.33 8.58 13.38
C PRO A 26 0.69 7.09 13.39
N HIS A 27 0.96 6.55 14.57
CA HIS A 27 1.12 5.12 14.74
C HIS A 27 -0.20 4.44 14.34
N VAL A 28 -0.15 3.58 13.32
CA VAL A 28 -1.34 2.85 12.85
C VAL A 28 -1.14 1.37 13.11
N VAL A 29 -2.04 0.79 13.89
CA VAL A 29 -2.15 -0.66 14.08
C VAL A 29 -3.60 -1.08 13.90
N GLY A 30 -3.81 -2.14 13.11
CA GLY A 30 -5.11 -2.78 12.97
C GLY A 30 -5.29 -3.52 11.66
N GLU A 31 -6.51 -4.01 11.48
CA GLU A 31 -6.94 -4.64 10.23
C GLU A 31 -7.21 -3.58 9.15
N GLY A 32 -6.93 -3.96 7.92
CA GLY A 32 -7.24 -3.20 6.72
C GLY A 32 -7.51 -4.11 5.53
N VAL A 33 -7.77 -3.46 4.41
CA VAL A 33 -8.00 -4.11 3.12
C VAL A 33 -7.12 -3.45 2.07
N VAL A 34 -6.51 -4.26 1.21
CA VAL A 34 -5.76 -3.75 0.05
C VAL A 34 -6.73 -3.04 -0.89
N THR A 35 -6.51 -1.75 -1.14
CA THR A 35 -7.38 -0.89 -1.96
C THR A 35 -6.77 -0.47 -3.29
N GLY A 36 -5.48 -0.74 -3.49
CA GLY A 36 -4.79 -0.44 -4.75
C GLY A 36 -3.33 -0.88 -4.73
N HIS A 37 -2.67 -0.69 -5.87
CA HIS A 37 -1.26 -1.00 -6.07
C HIS A 37 -0.40 0.26 -6.19
N LEU A 38 0.91 0.09 -6.09
CA LEU A 38 1.88 1.15 -6.38
C LEU A 38 2.53 0.83 -7.74
N PRO A 39 2.57 1.77 -8.70
CA PRO A 39 3.33 1.57 -9.92
C PRO A 39 4.81 1.45 -9.57
N CYS A 40 5.53 0.60 -10.30
CA CYS A 40 6.99 0.63 -10.25
C CYS A 40 7.53 1.92 -10.88
N HIS A 41 8.81 2.20 -10.64
CA HIS A 41 9.45 3.41 -11.16
C HIS A 41 9.29 3.53 -12.68
N ASP A 42 9.49 2.43 -13.41
CA ASP A 42 9.41 2.43 -14.88
C ASP A 42 7.98 2.65 -15.38
N CYS A 43 6.98 2.02 -14.76
CA CYS A 43 5.56 2.26 -15.05
C CYS A 43 5.21 3.74 -14.83
N TRP A 44 5.68 4.32 -13.72
CA TRP A 44 5.45 5.74 -13.42
C TRP A 44 6.12 6.65 -14.43
N GLN A 45 7.39 6.42 -14.76
CA GLN A 45 8.13 7.23 -15.73
C GLN A 45 7.49 7.20 -17.11
N ARG A 46 7.07 6.02 -17.59
CA ARG A 46 6.36 5.90 -18.88
C ARG A 46 5.05 6.69 -18.88
N HIS A 47 4.31 6.66 -17.78
CA HIS A 47 3.05 7.39 -17.67
C HIS A 47 3.25 8.91 -17.70
N VAL A 48 4.22 9.43 -16.94
CA VAL A 48 4.52 10.87 -16.89
C VAL A 48 5.16 11.36 -18.19
N ALA A 49 6.10 10.60 -18.78
CA ALA A 49 6.72 10.92 -20.06
C ALA A 49 5.73 10.88 -21.23
N GLY A 50 4.68 10.06 -21.14
CA GLY A 50 3.57 10.01 -22.09
C GLY A 50 2.58 11.19 -21.99
N GLY A 51 2.87 12.21 -21.18
CA GLY A 51 2.00 13.37 -20.98
C GLY A 51 0.92 13.17 -19.91
N GLY A 52 0.99 12.10 -19.13
CA GLY A 52 0.13 11.89 -17.97
C GLY A 52 0.26 13.02 -16.97
N HIS A 53 -0.87 13.57 -16.52
CA HIS A 53 -0.86 14.61 -15.50
C HIS A 53 -0.45 14.01 -14.15
N VAL A 54 0.42 14.73 -13.41
CA VAL A 54 0.78 14.39 -12.02
C VAL A 54 -0.42 14.71 -11.12
N SER A 55 -1.39 13.81 -11.14
CA SER A 55 -2.62 13.85 -10.37
C SER A 55 -2.82 12.52 -9.67
N ALA A 56 -3.66 12.49 -8.64
CA ALA A 56 -4.03 11.24 -7.98
C ALA A 56 -4.64 10.23 -8.97
N ALA A 57 -5.39 10.70 -9.95
CA ALA A 57 -5.97 9.87 -11.00
C ALA A 57 -4.91 9.28 -11.94
N GLY A 58 -3.91 10.08 -12.35
CA GLY A 58 -2.79 9.61 -13.17
C GLY A 58 -1.93 8.58 -12.45
N TYR A 59 -1.66 8.80 -11.16
CA TYR A 59 -0.96 7.82 -10.33
C TYR A 59 -1.71 6.48 -10.25
N ARG A 60 -3.03 6.54 -10.04
CA ARG A 60 -3.88 5.34 -10.02
C ARG A 60 -3.89 4.62 -11.38
N ALA A 61 -4.01 5.36 -12.48
CA ALA A 61 -3.96 4.77 -13.82
C ALA A 61 -2.62 4.09 -14.11
N ALA A 62 -1.50 4.70 -13.68
CA ALA A 62 -0.18 4.09 -13.79
C ALA A 62 -0.05 2.82 -12.94
N ALA A 63 -0.64 2.82 -11.73
CA ALA A 63 -0.67 1.65 -10.86
C ALA A 63 -1.47 0.49 -11.46
N ASP A 64 -2.69 0.79 -11.95
CA ASP A 64 -3.61 -0.20 -12.51
C ASP A 64 -3.07 -0.84 -13.80
N ALA A 65 -2.26 -0.10 -14.57
CA ALA A 65 -1.62 -0.58 -15.79
C ALA A 65 -0.29 -1.31 -15.55
N CYS A 66 0.23 -1.35 -14.32
CA CYS A 66 1.54 -1.92 -14.03
C CYS A 66 1.45 -3.42 -13.74
N GLU A 67 2.07 -4.24 -14.60
CA GLU A 67 2.09 -5.70 -14.44
C GLU A 67 2.95 -6.16 -13.25
N GLU A 68 3.94 -5.35 -12.86
CA GLU A 68 4.86 -5.62 -11.75
C GLU A 68 4.81 -4.48 -10.72
N PRO A 69 3.81 -4.45 -9.82
CA PRO A 69 3.70 -3.41 -8.81
C PRO A 69 4.87 -3.39 -7.84
N ALA A 70 5.30 -2.19 -7.44
CA ALA A 70 6.35 -2.01 -6.44
C ALA A 70 5.84 -2.08 -4.99
N GLY A 71 4.54 -2.29 -4.78
CA GLY A 71 3.91 -2.35 -3.46
C GLY A 71 2.41 -2.21 -3.58
N TYR A 72 1.75 -1.98 -2.44
CA TYR A 72 0.31 -1.82 -2.39
C TYR A 72 -0.14 -0.78 -1.37
N VAL A 73 -1.39 -0.35 -1.52
CA VAL A 73 -2.08 0.55 -0.59
C VAL A 73 -3.12 -0.26 0.17
N THR A 74 -3.15 -0.10 1.48
CA THR A 74 -4.17 -0.69 2.36
C THR A 74 -4.90 0.41 3.12
N SER A 75 -6.21 0.24 3.32
CA SER A 75 -7.00 1.14 4.16
C SER A 75 -7.15 0.56 5.55
N VAL A 76 -6.59 1.23 6.56
CA VAL A 76 -6.69 0.84 7.97
C VAL A 76 -7.44 1.94 8.72
N LYS A 77 -8.61 1.62 9.29
CA LYS A 77 -9.48 2.60 9.96
C LYS A 77 -9.79 3.85 9.10
N GLY A 78 -9.94 3.66 7.78
CA GLY A 78 -10.19 4.73 6.82
C GLY A 78 -8.95 5.53 6.40
N LEU A 79 -7.77 5.24 6.96
CA LEU A 79 -6.51 5.89 6.58
C LEU A 79 -5.78 5.05 5.52
N PRO A 80 -5.35 5.66 4.39
CA PRO A 80 -4.54 4.97 3.41
C PRO A 80 -3.11 4.80 3.94
N LEU A 81 -2.60 3.57 3.88
CA LEU A 81 -1.24 3.20 4.22
C LEU A 81 -0.55 2.57 3.02
N ILE A 82 0.69 2.98 2.80
CA ILE A 82 1.55 2.46 1.74
C ILE A 82 2.37 1.32 2.35
N VAL A 83 2.34 0.15 1.70
CA VAL A 83 3.19 -0.99 2.03
C VAL A 83 4.11 -1.25 0.83
N ALA A 84 5.40 -1.02 1.01
CA ALA A 84 6.40 -1.19 -0.03
C ALA A 84 7.58 -2.03 0.49
N PRO A 85 8.23 -2.85 -0.37
CA PRO A 85 9.47 -3.53 -0.04
C PRO A 85 10.52 -2.55 0.51
N GLY A 86 11.11 -2.88 1.66
CA GLY A 86 12.16 -2.08 2.30
C GLY A 86 11.64 -0.94 3.19
N ASP A 87 10.34 -0.80 3.41
CA ASP A 87 9.82 0.05 4.48
C ASP A 87 9.86 -0.69 5.82
N ASP A 88 11.00 -0.58 6.51
CA ASP A 88 11.24 -1.23 7.81
C ASP A 88 10.33 -0.69 8.93
N ALA A 89 9.59 0.38 8.67
CA ALA A 89 8.62 0.91 9.62
C ALA A 89 7.23 0.29 9.46
N VAL A 90 7.00 -0.57 8.46
CA VAL A 90 5.67 -1.13 8.16
C VAL A 90 5.74 -2.65 8.12
N LEU A 91 5.02 -3.29 9.05
CA LEU A 91 4.73 -4.71 9.03
C LEU A 91 3.31 -4.92 8.50
N ALA A 92 3.15 -5.76 7.48
CA ALA A 92 1.84 -6.13 6.95
C ALA A 92 1.76 -7.64 6.76
N VAL A 93 0.72 -8.25 7.32
CA VAL A 93 0.50 -9.70 7.31
C VAL A 93 -0.86 -10.01 6.70
N PRO A 94 -0.96 -10.83 5.64
CA PRO A 94 -2.25 -11.24 5.09
C PRO A 94 -3.02 -12.07 6.11
N ILE A 95 -4.30 -11.77 6.29
CA ILE A 95 -5.20 -12.52 7.16
C ILE A 95 -5.77 -13.66 6.31
N THR A 96 -5.20 -14.86 6.46
CA THR A 96 -5.53 -16.03 5.64
C THR A 96 -6.61 -16.93 6.26
N SER A 97 -7.01 -16.67 7.50
CA SER A 97 -8.01 -17.46 8.22
C SER A 97 -9.11 -16.56 8.79
N ASP A 98 -10.37 -16.88 8.49
CA ASP A 98 -11.52 -16.41 9.25
C ASP A 98 -11.61 -17.20 10.57
N GLU A 99 -10.60 -17.11 11.43
CA GLU A 99 -10.70 -17.61 12.82
C GLU A 99 -11.69 -16.80 13.69
N ARG A 100 -12.59 -16.04 13.05
CA ARG A 100 -13.78 -15.46 13.70
C ARG A 100 -14.91 -16.50 13.86
N SER A 101 -14.74 -17.74 13.39
CA SER A 101 -15.75 -18.82 13.53
C SER A 101 -15.59 -19.73 14.76
N ALA A 102 -14.76 -19.40 15.77
CA ALA A 102 -14.56 -20.28 16.93
C ALA A 102 -14.38 -19.58 18.29
N ALA A 103 -15.13 -18.49 18.55
CA ALA A 103 -15.22 -17.91 19.89
C ALA A 103 -16.68 -17.60 20.26
#